data_AF-A0AAV6AK81-F1
#
_entry.id   AF-A0AAV6AK81-F1
#
_cell.length_a   1.000
_cell.length_b   1.000
_cell.length_c   1.000
_cell.angle_alpha   90.00
_cell.angle_beta   90.00
_cell.angle_gamma   90.00
#
_symmetry.space_group_name_H-M   'P 1'
#
loop_
_entity.id
_entity.type
_entity.pdbx_description
1 polymer ?
#
loop_
_entity_poly.entity_id
_entity_poly.type
_entity_poly.pdbx_seq_one_letter_code
_entity_poly.pdbx_strand_id
1 'polypeptide(L)'
;MVERVGGAVRVIAADTVARAGGVRPGQGLADARALLPALAVDEADREADAALLAALADWADRYTPLVGLDPPDGLMLDITGCAHLFGGEAALLAD
;
A
#
# COMPACT_ATOMS: atom_id res chain seq x y z
N MET A 1 -2.12 -5.56 -9.40
CA MET A 1 -2.89 -6.46 -8.53
C MET A 1 -4.36 -6.43 -8.91
N VAL A 2 -5.01 -7.60 -8.94
CA VAL A 2 -6.44 -7.74 -9.26
C VAL A 2 -7.19 -8.55 -8.22
N GLU A 3 -8.49 -8.32 -8.12
CA GLU A 3 -9.38 -9.07 -7.23
C GLU A 3 -10.73 -9.36 -7.90
N ARG A 4 -11.38 -10.45 -7.53
CA ARG A 4 -12.76 -10.76 -7.96
C ARG A 4 -13.78 -10.05 -7.07
N VAL A 5 -14.53 -9.11 -7.64
CA VAL A 5 -15.60 -8.36 -6.97
C VAL A 5 -16.91 -8.54 -7.74
N GLY A 6 -17.92 -9.14 -7.11
CA GLY A 6 -19.26 -9.29 -7.71
C GLY A 6 -19.28 -10.04 -9.04
N GLY A 7 -18.42 -11.06 -9.19
CA GLY A 7 -18.31 -11.87 -10.42
C GLY A 7 -17.33 -11.33 -11.46
N ALA A 8 -16.89 -10.08 -11.36
CA ALA A 8 -15.91 -9.46 -12.27
C ALA A 8 -14.51 -9.39 -11.64
N VAL A 9 -13.47 -9.46 -12.47
CA VAL A 9 -12.08 -9.22 -12.03
C VAL A 9 -11.75 -7.74 -12.22
N ARG A 10 -11.34 -7.07 -11.16
CA ARG A 10 -11.05 -5.63 -11.11
C ARG A 10 -9.61 -5.35 -10.72
N VAL A 11 -9.05 -4.28 -11.26
CA VAL A 11 -7.76 -3.75 -10.82
C VAL A 11 -7.96 -3.09 -9.46
N ILE A 12 -7.16 -3.47 -8.46
CA ILE A 12 -7.21 -2.84 -7.12
C ILE A 12 -5.94 -2.03 -6.83
N ALA A 13 -4.82 -2.39 -7.44
CA ALA A 13 -3.58 -1.63 -7.39
C ALA A 13 -2.84 -1.72 -8.72
N ALA A 14 -2.17 -0.63 -9.09
CA ALA A 14 -1.37 -0.51 -10.29
C ALA A 14 -0.08 0.25 -9.95
N ASP A 15 1.05 -0.27 -10.43
CA ASP A 15 2.36 0.35 -10.30
C ASP A 15 2.48 1.60 -11.19
N THR A 16 3.64 2.25 -11.13
CA THR A 16 3.92 3.46 -11.90
C THR A 16 3.88 3.23 -13.41
N VAL A 17 4.37 2.09 -13.90
CA VAL A 17 4.42 1.75 -15.32
C VAL A 17 3.02 1.50 -15.88
N ALA A 18 2.21 0.69 -15.19
CA ALA A 18 0.82 0.44 -15.56
C ALA A 18 0.00 1.74 -15.51
N ARG A 19 0.22 2.59 -14.49
CA ARG A 19 -0.43 3.92 -14.42
C ARG A 19 -0.04 4.83 -15.57
N ALA A 20 1.22 4.82 -15.99
CA ALA A 20 1.66 5.57 -17.18
C ALA A 20 0.98 5.06 -18.46
N GLY A 21 0.73 3.74 -18.55
CA GLY A 21 -0.07 3.11 -19.61
C GLY A 21 -1.59 3.33 -19.51
N GLY A 22 -2.05 4.19 -18.60
CA GLY A 22 -3.48 4.52 -18.46
C GLY A 22 -4.26 3.61 -17.52
N VAL A 23 -3.64 2.57 -16.95
CA VAL A 23 -4.32 1.67 -16.01
C VAL A 23 -4.65 2.39 -14.70
N ARG A 24 -5.87 2.21 -14.18
CA ARG A 24 -6.34 2.80 -12.92
C ARG A 24 -7.01 1.73 -12.04
N PRO A 25 -6.88 1.81 -10.70
CA PRO A 25 -7.71 1.03 -9.79
C PRO A 25 -9.22 1.26 -10.02
N GLY A 26 -10.03 0.25 -9.73
CA GLY A 26 -11.49 0.26 -9.86
C GLY A 26 -12.03 -0.24 -11.19
N GLN A 27 -11.26 -0.14 -12.28
CA GLN A 27 -11.71 -0.58 -13.60
C GLN A 27 -11.67 -2.11 -13.78
N GLY A 28 -12.41 -2.62 -14.77
CA GLY A 28 -12.38 -4.03 -15.12
C GLY A 28 -11.03 -4.43 -15.74
N LEU A 29 -10.60 -5.67 -15.50
CA LEU A 29 -9.35 -6.19 -16.09
C LEU A 29 -9.37 -6.15 -17.63
N ALA A 30 -10.53 -6.34 -18.25
CA ALA A 30 -10.67 -6.23 -19.70
C ALA A 30 -10.33 -4.82 -20.21
N ASP A 31 -10.88 -3.79 -19.55
CA ASP A 31 -10.61 -2.37 -19.90
C ASP A 31 -9.14 -2.03 -19.68
N ALA A 32 -8.55 -2.51 -18.58
CA ALA A 32 -7.14 -2.32 -18.29
C ALA A 32 -6.23 -2.93 -19.37
N ARG A 33 -6.57 -4.13 -19.87
CA ARG A 33 -5.83 -4.81 -20.95
C ARG A 33 -6.06 -4.17 -22.33
N ALA A 34 -7.20 -3.51 -22.54
CA ALA A 34 -7.40 -2.72 -23.76
C ALA A 34 -6.45 -1.52 -23.83
N LEU A 35 -6.15 -0.89 -22.67
CA LEU A 35 -5.19 0.22 -22.57
C LEU A 35 -3.74 -0.27 -22.65
N LEU A 36 -3.42 -1.37 -21.98
CA LEU A 36 -2.08 -1.97 -21.96
C LEU A 36 -2.18 -3.49 -22.20
N PRO A 37 -2.09 -3.94 -23.47
CA PRO A 37 -2.25 -5.36 -23.81
C PRO A 37 -1.24 -6.30 -23.14
N ALA A 38 -0.03 -5.79 -22.87
CA ALA A 38 1.03 -6.52 -22.18
C ALA A 38 0.93 -6.45 -20.64
N LEU A 39 -0.19 -5.99 -20.08
CA LEU A 39 -0.37 -5.84 -18.64
C LEU A 39 -0.28 -7.19 -17.91
N ALA A 40 0.80 -7.38 -17.15
CA ALA A 40 0.94 -8.44 -16.17
C ALA A 40 0.02 -8.19 -14.98
N VAL A 41 -0.55 -9.27 -14.43
CA VAL A 41 -1.45 -9.19 -13.28
C VAL A 41 -1.19 -10.32 -12.31
N ASP A 42 -1.14 -9.96 -11.04
CA ASP A 42 -1.13 -10.88 -9.91
C ASP A 42 -2.45 -10.73 -9.13
N GLU A 43 -2.95 -11.85 -8.61
CA GLU A 43 -4.12 -11.86 -7.73
C GLU A 43 -3.76 -11.29 -6.36
N ALA A 44 -4.70 -10.55 -5.78
CA ALA A 44 -4.55 -9.99 -4.45
C ALA A 44 -4.51 -11.09 -3.39
N ASP A 45 -3.50 -11.06 -2.52
CA ASP A 45 -3.41 -11.91 -1.35
C ASP A 45 -3.58 -11.04 -0.09
N ARG A 46 -4.83 -10.90 0.32
CA ARG A 46 -5.23 -10.07 1.48
C ARG A 46 -4.58 -10.53 2.79
N GLU A 47 -4.27 -11.81 2.91
CA GLU A 47 -3.66 -12.35 4.12
C GLU A 47 -2.17 -12.01 4.15
N ALA A 48 -1.48 -12.19 3.03
CA ALA A 48 -0.09 -11.77 2.88
C ALA A 48 0.08 -10.26 3.07
N ASP A 49 -0.82 -9.45 2.49
CA ASP A 49 -0.80 -7.98 2.64
C ASP A 49 -0.98 -7.56 4.10
N ALA A 50 -1.93 -8.18 4.82
CA ALA A 50 -2.15 -7.90 6.24
C ALA A 50 -0.97 -8.35 7.13
N ALA A 51 -0.38 -9.50 6.83
CA ALA A 51 0.81 -9.99 7.53
C ALA A 51 2.01 -9.05 7.33
N LEU A 52 2.19 -8.53 6.11
CA LEU A 52 3.21 -7.53 5.83
C LEU A 52 2.94 -6.23 6.60
N LEU A 53 1.69 -5.75 6.64
CA LEU A 53 1.33 -4.54 7.39
C LEU A 53 1.64 -4.68 8.89
N ALA A 54 1.36 -5.85 9.48
CA ALA A 54 1.73 -6.16 10.86
C ALA A 54 3.25 -6.14 11.07
N ALA A 55 4.01 -6.74 10.16
CA ALA A 55 5.48 -6.72 10.24
C ALA A 55 6.06 -5.29 10.10
N LEU A 56 5.44 -4.44 9.27
CA LEU A 56 5.82 -3.03 9.17
C LEU A 56 5.50 -2.25 10.46
N ALA A 57 4.41 -2.59 11.15
CA ALA A 57 4.09 -1.99 12.45
C ALA A 57 5.16 -2.32 13.49
N ASP A 58 5.55 -3.60 13.59
CA ASP A 58 6.62 -4.05 14.49
C ASP A 58 7.97 -3.37 14.15
N TRP A 59 8.26 -3.18 12.86
CA TRP A 59 9.47 -2.46 12.44
C TRP A 59 9.43 -0.96 12.80
N ALA A 60 8.24 -0.35 12.78
CA ALA A 60 8.04 1.07 13.07
C ALA A 60 8.22 1.44 14.55
N ASP A 61 8.30 0.47 15.46
CA ASP A 61 8.63 0.67 16.89
C ASP A 61 9.93 1.46 17.10
N ARG A 62 10.83 1.49 16.10
CA ARG A 62 12.05 2.30 16.11
C ARG A 62 11.77 3.81 16.21
N TYR A 63 10.60 4.27 15.74
CA TYR A 63 10.25 5.69 15.67
C TYR A 63 9.35 6.13 16.83
N THR A 64 8.49 5.23 17.32
CA THR A 64 7.59 5.46 18.44
C THR A 64 7.13 4.14 19.04
N PRO A 65 6.95 4.05 20.38
CA PRO A 65 6.31 2.89 21.00
C PRO A 65 4.78 2.83 20.77
N LEU A 66 4.19 3.84 20.10
CA LEU A 66 2.75 3.94 19.85
C LEU A 66 2.45 3.81 18.34
N VAL A 67 2.55 2.58 17.85
CA VAL A 67 2.21 2.21 16.47
C VAL A 67 0.82 1.56 16.45
N GLY A 68 -0.04 2.00 15.53
CA GLY A 68 -1.35 1.41 15.27
C GLY A 68 -1.49 0.94 13.83
N LEU A 69 -2.16 -0.19 13.63
CA LEU A 69 -2.58 -0.65 12.30
C LEU A 69 -3.76 0.21 11.81
N ASP A 70 -3.69 0.69 10.57
CA ASP A 70 -4.77 1.37 9.85
C ASP A 70 -5.09 0.60 8.55
N PRO A 71 -5.75 -0.58 8.66
CA PRO A 71 -5.98 -1.44 7.50
C PRO A 71 -6.86 -0.77 6.43
N PRO A 72 -6.69 -1.14 5.15
CA PRO A 72 -5.89 -2.27 4.68
C PRO A 72 -4.42 -1.94 4.38
N ASP A 73 -4.06 -0.67 4.16
CA ASP A 73 -2.77 -0.29 3.55
C ASP A 73 -1.98 0.73 4.41
N GLY A 74 -2.39 0.99 5.66
CA GLY A 74 -1.91 2.10 6.47
C GLY A 74 -1.38 1.73 7.86
N LEU A 75 -0.51 2.59 8.37
CA LEU A 75 -0.07 2.61 9.75
C LEU A 75 -0.26 4.02 10.31
N MET A 76 -0.60 4.11 11.59
CA MET A 76 -0.65 5.37 12.33
C MET A 76 0.44 5.38 13.40
N LEU A 77 1.28 6.41 13.38
CA LEU A 77 2.37 6.59 14.34
C LEU A 77 2.09 7.83 15.17
N ASP A 78 1.90 7.67 16.48
CA ASP A 78 1.90 8.81 17.40
C ASP A 78 3.34 9.14 17.77
N ILE A 79 3.89 10.19 17.17
CA ILE A 79 5.28 10.63 17.40
C ILE A 79 5.42 11.65 18.53
N THR A 80 4.35 11.90 19.31
CA THR A 80 4.36 12.86 20.40
C THR A 80 5.50 12.55 21.37
N GLY A 81 6.38 13.53 21.56
CA GLY A 81 7.55 13.37 22.42
C GLY A 81 8.65 12.47 21.86
N CYS A 82 8.54 11.89 20.66
CA CYS A 82 9.59 11.04 20.06
C CYS A 82 10.45 11.81 19.06
N ALA A 83 9.87 12.77 18.32
CA ALA A 83 10.55 13.47 17.22
C ALA A 83 11.88 14.15 17.62
N HIS A 84 11.99 14.64 18.86
CA HIS A 84 13.21 15.29 19.35
C HIS A 84 14.43 14.34 19.41
N LEU A 85 14.21 13.03 19.53
CA LEU A 85 15.28 12.01 19.51
C LEU A 85 15.97 11.93 18.14
N PHE A 86 15.31 12.42 17.09
CA PHE A 86 15.79 12.44 15.72
C PHE A 86 16.23 13.84 15.27
N GLY A 87 16.19 14.84 16.16
CA GLY A 87 16.48 16.24 15.80
C GLY A 87 15.25 17.03 15.33
N GLY A 88 14.04 16.53 15.58
CA GLY A 88 12.77 17.15 15.23
C GLY A 88 12.01 16.40 14.13
N GLU A 89 10.77 16.83 13.85
CA GLU A 89 9.85 16.11 12.96
C GLU A 89 10.39 15.99 11.52
N ALA A 90 11.03 17.04 10.99
CA ALA A 90 11.57 17.01 9.64
C ALA A 90 12.75 16.02 9.49
N ALA A 91 13.55 15.87 10.54
CA ALA A 91 14.65 14.93 10.55
C ALA A 91 14.16 13.49 10.76
N LEU A 92 13.14 13.28 11.61
CA LEU A 92 12.44 11.99 11.73
C LEU A 92 11.83 11.55 10.39
N LEU A 93 11.20 12.47 9.65
CA LEU A 93 10.58 12.17 8.34
C LEU A 93 11.62 11.77 7.27
N ALA A 94 12.88 12.15 7.44
CA ALA A 94 13.94 11.90 6.47
C ALA A 94 14.78 10.64 6.76
N ASP A 95 14.53 9.94 7.88
CA ASP A 95 15.26 8.75 8.35
C ASP A 95 14.65 7.41 7.91
#